data_AF-A0A929HYQ4-F1
#
_entry.id   AF-A0A929HYQ4-F1
#
_cell.length_a   1.000
_cell.length_b   1.000
_cell.length_c   1.000
_cell.angle_alpha   90.00
_cell.angle_beta   90.00
_cell.angle_gamma   90.00
#
_symmetry.space_group_name_H-M   'P 1'
#
loop_
_entity.id
_entity.type
_entity.pdbx_description
1 polymer ?
#
loop_
_entity_poly.entity_id
_entity_poly.type
_entity_poly.pdbx_seq_one_letter_code
_entity_poly.pdbx_strand_id
1 'polypeptide(L)'
;MKTKTKKLFAIVLLLAISISFIMTYLSLPPRPLEDLTQRYDVTRLTTSPADDRNLVWSPDGSKIFFKSDSYICVMDSDGSNMTKLAEGRHATLSPDGSKIFYRQIKEGLYQAGVMNADGSRREEIAELTFIPSVLTT
;
A
#
# COMPACT_ATOMS: atom_id res chain seq x y z
N MET A 1 -41.07 -50.06 29.34
CA MET A 1 -41.77 -48.75 29.28
C MET A 1 -40.88 -47.55 29.62
N LYS A 2 -39.95 -47.61 30.60
CA LYS A 2 -39.14 -46.46 31.07
C LYS A 2 -38.16 -45.83 30.03
N THR A 3 -37.71 -46.57 29.03
CA THR A 3 -36.71 -46.12 28.04
C THR A 3 -37.28 -45.22 26.93
N LYS A 4 -38.54 -45.42 26.52
CA LYS A 4 -39.21 -44.56 25.52
C LYS A 4 -39.44 -43.15 26.07
N THR A 5 -39.84 -43.03 27.33
CA THR A 5 -40.10 -41.75 28.02
C THR A 5 -38.83 -40.90 28.16
N LYS A 6 -37.68 -41.51 28.47
CA LYS A 6 -36.40 -40.79 28.56
C LYS A 6 -35.93 -40.24 27.20
N LYS A 7 -36.08 -41.02 26.12
CA LYS A 7 -35.74 -40.56 24.76
C LYS A 7 -36.65 -39.41 24.30
N LEU A 8 -37.95 -39.50 24.60
CA LEU A 8 -38.91 -38.45 24.27
C LEU A 8 -38.57 -37.14 25.00
N PHE A 9 -38.24 -37.22 26.30
CA PHE A 9 -37.83 -36.06 27.08
C PHE A 9 -36.54 -35.42 26.54
N ALA A 10 -35.55 -36.23 26.15
CA ALA A 10 -34.31 -35.73 25.54
C ALA A 10 -34.56 -35.01 24.20
N ILE A 11 -35.45 -35.54 23.35
CA ILE A 11 -35.80 -34.89 22.07
C ILE A 11 -36.49 -33.55 22.31
N VAL A 12 -37.46 -33.49 23.23
CA VAL A 12 -38.15 -32.23 23.57
C VAL A 12 -37.19 -31.19 24.13
N LEU A 13 -36.24 -31.60 24.98
CA LEU A 13 -35.23 -30.70 25.53
C LEU A 13 -34.29 -30.15 24.44
N LEU A 14 -33.84 -31.00 23.52
CA LEU A 14 -33.00 -30.57 22.39
C LEU A 14 -33.76 -29.63 21.45
N LEU A 15 -35.03 -29.90 21.18
CA LEU A 15 -35.87 -29.01 20.39
C LEU A 15 -36.06 -27.66 21.10
N ALA A 16 -36.31 -27.65 22.40
CA ALA A 16 -36.44 -26.41 23.17
C ALA A 16 -35.16 -25.56 23.14
N ILE A 17 -33.99 -26.18 23.27
CA ILE A 17 -32.69 -25.50 23.16
C ILE A 17 -32.49 -24.96 21.73
N SER A 18 -32.81 -25.75 20.71
CA SER A 18 -32.69 -25.29 19.31
C SER A 18 -33.62 -24.12 18.99
N ILE A 19 -34.86 -24.16 19.50
CA ILE A 19 -35.85 -23.10 19.28
C ILE A 19 -35.40 -21.83 20.02
N SER A 20 -34.91 -21.95 21.25
CA SER A 20 -34.35 -20.82 22.00
C SER A 20 -33.16 -20.20 21.28
N PHE A 21 -32.27 -21.01 20.70
CA PHE A 21 -31.12 -20.53 19.94
C PHE A 21 -31.54 -19.83 18.63
N ILE A 22 -32.50 -20.40 17.90
CA ILE A 22 -33.07 -19.80 16.68
C ILE A 22 -33.74 -18.46 17.00
N MET A 23 -34.55 -18.41 18.07
CA MET A 23 -35.22 -17.18 18.48
C MET A 23 -34.22 -16.11 18.94
N THR A 24 -33.16 -16.51 19.65
CA THR A 24 -32.07 -15.60 20.01
C THR A 24 -31.41 -15.04 18.75
N TYR A 25 -31.06 -15.90 17.78
CA TYR A 25 -30.44 -15.51 16.53
C TYR A 25 -31.32 -14.59 15.67
N LEU A 26 -32.64 -14.85 15.60
CA LEU A 26 -33.60 -14.02 14.89
C LEU A 26 -33.87 -12.68 15.58
N SER A 27 -33.66 -12.60 16.90
CA SER A 27 -33.79 -11.36 17.68
C SER A 27 -32.53 -10.48 17.68
N LEU A 28 -31.39 -11.00 17.22
CA LEU A 28 -30.18 -10.21 17.08
C LEU A 28 -30.36 -9.23 15.90
N PRO A 29 -29.98 -7.96 16.05
CA PRO A 29 -29.95 -7.05 14.91
C PRO A 29 -29.02 -7.62 13.82
N PRO A 30 -29.28 -7.36 12.53
CA PRO A 30 -28.33 -7.70 11.48
C PRO A 30 -26.97 -7.10 11.86
N ARG A 31 -25.90 -7.90 11.81
CA ARG A 31 -24.55 -7.39 12.09
C ARG A 31 -24.35 -6.17 11.19
N PRO A 32 -24.06 -4.99 11.74
CA PRO A 32 -23.70 -3.86 10.91
C PRO A 32 -22.51 -4.31 10.06
N LEU A 33 -22.59 -4.10 8.75
CA LEU A 33 -21.40 -4.19 7.90
C LEU A 33 -20.48 -3.10 8.43
N GLU A 34 -19.43 -3.50 9.13
CA GLU A 34 -18.47 -2.59 9.73
C GLU A 34 -17.85 -1.77 8.60
N ASP A 35 -18.12 -0.46 8.58
CA ASP A 35 -17.55 0.45 7.59
C ASP A 35 -16.03 0.44 7.78
N LEU A 36 -15.33 -0.26 6.88
CA LEU A 36 -13.87 -0.42 6.97
C LEU A 36 -13.13 0.92 6.84
N THR A 37 -13.80 2.00 6.45
CA THR A 37 -13.23 3.35 6.49
C THR A 37 -13.10 3.89 7.92
N GLN A 38 -13.88 3.39 8.88
CA GLN A 38 -13.74 3.74 10.30
C GLN A 38 -12.67 2.91 11.04
N ARG A 39 -12.11 1.89 10.40
CA ARG A 39 -11.11 1.00 11.03
C ARG A 39 -9.68 1.53 10.93
N TYR A 40 -9.45 2.52 10.07
CA TYR A 40 -8.14 3.11 9.83
C TYR A 40 -8.24 4.62 10.00
N ASP A 41 -7.40 5.19 10.87
CA ASP A 41 -7.24 6.63 10.99
C ASP A 41 -6.45 7.13 9.78
N VAL A 42 -7.16 7.57 8.74
CA VAL A 42 -6.56 8.00 7.46
C VAL A 42 -6.29 9.50 7.49
N THR A 43 -5.02 9.87 7.50
CA THR A 43 -4.59 11.26 7.36
C THR A 43 -4.14 11.56 5.93
N ARG A 44 -4.61 12.68 5.38
CA ARG A 44 -4.15 13.17 4.06
C ARG A 44 -2.78 13.82 4.20
N LEU A 45 -1.77 13.30 3.50
CA LEU A 45 -0.39 13.81 3.56
C LEU A 45 -0.02 14.79 2.44
N THR A 46 -0.69 14.75 1.27
CA THR A 46 -0.40 15.66 0.15
C THR A 46 -1.66 16.42 -0.31
N THR A 47 -1.47 17.69 -0.65
CA THR A 47 -2.56 18.59 -1.11
C THR A 47 -2.27 19.20 -2.48
N SER A 48 -1.24 18.73 -3.17
CA SER A 48 -0.85 19.24 -4.49
C SER A 48 -2.00 19.03 -5.50
N PRO A 49 -2.28 20.01 -6.38
CA PRO A 49 -3.18 19.80 -7.51
C PRO A 49 -2.55 18.90 -8.59
N ALA A 50 -1.23 18.67 -8.52
CA ALA A 50 -0.53 17.76 -9.41
C ALA A 50 -0.80 16.29 -9.05
N ASP A 51 -0.63 15.43 -10.04
CA ASP A 51 -0.79 13.99 -9.89
C ASP A 51 0.40 13.38 -9.13
N ASP A 52 0.13 13.04 -7.86
CA ASP A 52 1.07 12.40 -6.94
C ASP A 52 1.02 10.88 -7.10
N ARG A 53 2.13 10.26 -7.53
CA ARG A 53 2.18 8.82 -7.88
C ARG A 53 3.47 8.14 -7.43
N ASN A 54 3.49 6.81 -7.51
CA ASN A 54 4.67 5.98 -7.29
C ASN A 54 5.30 6.22 -5.91
N LEU A 55 4.48 6.20 -4.86
CA LEU A 55 4.96 6.34 -3.50
C LEU A 55 5.73 5.09 -3.08
N VAL A 56 6.82 5.29 -2.35
CA VAL A 56 7.62 4.24 -1.73
C VAL A 56 8.06 4.68 -0.34
N TRP A 57 8.02 3.75 0.62
CA TRP A 57 8.48 3.99 1.98
C TRP A 57 9.97 3.70 2.09
N SER A 58 10.68 4.45 2.94
CA SER A 58 12.00 4.04 3.39
C SER A 58 11.91 2.74 4.21
N PRO A 59 12.96 1.89 4.21
CA PRO A 59 12.93 0.63 4.96
C PRO A 59 12.72 0.79 6.47
N ASP A 60 13.16 1.91 7.04
CA ASP A 60 12.96 2.28 8.45
C ASP A 60 11.58 2.91 8.72
N GLY A 61 10.77 3.14 7.68
CA GLY A 61 9.45 3.76 7.76
C GLY A 61 9.45 5.24 8.09
N SER A 62 10.61 5.91 8.16
CA SER A 62 10.70 7.32 8.57
C SER A 62 10.36 8.31 7.46
N LYS A 63 10.45 7.88 6.19
CA LYS A 63 10.30 8.75 5.01
C LYS A 63 9.43 8.14 3.94
N ILE A 64 8.80 9.02 3.16
CA ILE A 64 8.01 8.71 1.99
C ILE A 64 8.63 9.41 0.79
N PHE A 65 8.90 8.66 -0.27
CA PHE A 65 9.35 9.18 -1.55
C PHE A 65 8.24 9.02 -2.58
N PHE A 66 7.98 10.05 -3.37
CA PHE A 66 6.88 10.02 -4.34
C PHE A 66 7.17 10.96 -5.51
N LYS A 67 6.48 10.73 -6.64
CA LYS A 67 6.45 11.70 -7.73
C LYS A 67 5.41 12.76 -7.41
N SER A 68 5.76 14.04 -7.50
CA SER A 68 4.81 15.15 -7.62
C SER A 68 5.18 15.99 -8.84
N ASP A 69 4.23 16.18 -9.75
CA ASP A 69 4.48 16.81 -11.05
C ASP A 69 5.67 16.14 -11.78
N SER A 70 6.74 16.87 -12.10
CA SER A 70 7.94 16.34 -12.78
C SER A 70 9.09 16.02 -11.81
N TYR A 71 8.82 15.99 -10.51
CA TYR A 71 9.82 15.86 -9.46
C TYR A 71 9.63 14.61 -8.62
N ILE A 72 10.77 14.07 -8.17
CA ILE A 72 10.86 13.13 -7.07
C ILE A 72 10.94 13.95 -5.79
N CYS A 73 9.98 13.76 -4.91
CA CYS A 73 9.88 14.42 -3.62
C CYS A 73 10.13 13.40 -2.50
N VAL A 74 10.61 13.91 -1.37
CA VAL A 74 10.68 13.18 -0.10
C VAL A 74 9.98 13.97 0.98
N MET A 75 9.31 13.30 1.90
CA MET A 75 8.73 13.88 3.11
C MET A 75 8.90 12.91 4.27
N ASP A 76 8.70 13.38 5.49
CA ASP A 76 8.62 12.52 6.65
C ASP A 76 7.32 11.70 6.63
N SER A 77 7.28 10.60 7.38
CA SER A 77 6.14 9.67 7.43
C SER A 77 4.81 10.31 7.84
N ASP A 78 4.88 11.44 8.55
CA ASP A 78 3.74 12.25 8.99
C ASP A 78 3.31 13.32 7.95
N GLY A 79 3.98 13.37 6.80
CA GLY A 79 3.74 14.34 5.72
C GLY A 79 4.48 15.67 5.89
N SER A 80 5.26 15.85 6.96
CA SER A 80 6.04 17.07 7.18
C SER A 80 7.35 17.08 6.36
N ASN A 81 8.01 18.24 6.31
CA ASN A 81 9.35 18.43 5.71
C ASN A 81 9.49 17.98 4.24
N MET A 82 8.41 18.15 3.45
CA MET A 82 8.44 17.83 2.03
C MET A 82 9.51 18.63 1.28
N THR A 83 10.39 17.93 0.58
CA THR A 83 11.50 18.50 -0.20
C THR A 83 11.56 17.87 -1.59
N LYS A 84 11.87 18.66 -2.62
CA LYS A 84 12.12 18.18 -3.99
C LYS A 84 13.56 17.71 -4.11
N LEU A 85 13.77 16.45 -4.50
CA LEU A 85 15.11 15.87 -4.65
C LEU A 85 15.67 16.06 -6.04
N ALA A 86 14.94 15.67 -7.08
CA ALA A 86 15.39 15.75 -8.47
C ALA A 86 14.21 15.74 -9.43
N GLU A 87 14.43 16.21 -10.65
CA GLU A 87 13.49 15.97 -11.75
C GLU A 87 13.53 14.49 -12.15
N GLY A 88 12.37 13.87 -12.30
CA GLY A 88 12.27 12.47 -12.65
C GLY A 88 11.02 11.78 -12.13
N ARG A 89 11.01 10.45 -12.28
CA ARG A 89 9.86 9.61 -11.96
C ARG A 89 10.29 8.18 -11.64
N HIS A 90 9.34 7.42 -11.07
CA HIS A 90 9.52 6.00 -10.73
C HIS A 90 10.72 5.77 -9.82
N ALA A 91 10.78 6.52 -8.71
CA ALA A 91 11.78 6.31 -7.70
C ALA A 91 11.58 4.96 -7.00
N THR A 92 12.68 4.26 -6.72
CA THR A 92 12.70 3.06 -5.87
C THR A 92 13.94 3.11 -4.98
N LEU A 93 13.83 2.60 -3.75
CA LEU A 93 14.95 2.57 -2.81
C LEU A 93 15.74 1.28 -2.88
N SER A 94 17.03 1.38 -2.57
CA SER A 94 17.85 0.22 -2.23
C SER A 94 17.35 -0.43 -0.92
N PRO A 95 17.61 -1.74 -0.71
CA PRO A 95 17.13 -2.44 0.49
C PRO A 95 17.63 -1.85 1.82
N ASP A 96 18.81 -1.22 1.80
CA ASP A 96 19.41 -0.51 2.95
C ASP A 96 18.90 0.94 3.09
N GLY A 97 18.06 1.40 2.16
CA GLY A 97 17.51 2.75 2.14
C GLY A 97 18.51 3.85 1.79
N SER A 98 19.76 3.51 1.43
CA SER A 98 20.82 4.50 1.21
C SER A 98 20.77 5.17 -0.16
N LYS A 99 20.17 4.51 -1.16
CA LYS A 99 20.13 4.96 -2.55
C LYS A 99 18.73 4.94 -3.14
N ILE A 100 18.53 5.81 -4.11
CA ILE A 100 17.33 5.91 -4.94
C ILE A 100 17.75 5.64 -6.38
N PHE A 101 17.09 4.68 -7.02
CA PHE A 101 17.09 4.56 -8.48
C PHE A 101 15.87 5.30 -9.04
N TYR A 102 16.05 6.04 -10.13
CA TYR A 102 14.97 6.78 -10.77
C TYR A 102 15.17 6.92 -12.28
N ARG A 103 14.11 7.37 -12.97
CA ARG A 103 14.14 7.69 -14.39
C ARG A 103 13.98 9.19 -14.62
N GLN A 104 14.82 9.76 -15.47
CA GLN A 104 14.72 11.15 -15.91
C GLN A 104 14.55 11.21 -17.43
N ILE A 105 14.01 12.33 -17.93
CA ILE A 105 14.00 12.63 -19.37
C ILE A 105 15.06 13.69 -19.62
N LYS A 106 16.03 13.38 -20.45
CA LYS A 106 17.07 14.31 -20.89
C LYS A 106 17.13 14.26 -22.41
N GLU A 107 17.05 15.42 -23.04
CA GLU A 107 17.07 15.53 -24.51
C GLU A 107 16.06 14.61 -25.23
N GLY A 108 14.89 14.40 -24.60
CA GLY A 108 13.82 13.55 -25.15
C GLY A 108 13.97 12.05 -24.91
N LEU A 109 15.08 11.61 -24.30
CA LEU A 109 15.34 10.19 -24.01
C LEU A 109 15.18 9.87 -22.52
N TYR A 110 14.73 8.66 -22.23
CA TYR A 110 14.70 8.15 -20.86
C TYR A 110 16.09 7.70 -20.45
N GLN A 111 16.54 8.21 -19.31
CA GLN A 111 17.80 7.83 -18.70
C GLN A 111 17.56 7.33 -17.28
N ALA A 112 18.42 6.40 -16.86
CA ALA A 112 18.44 5.91 -15.50
C ALA A 112 19.43 6.73 -14.66
N GLY A 113 19.01 7.12 -13.47
CA GLY A 113 19.83 7.82 -12.49
C GLY A 113 19.82 7.10 -11.14
N VAL A 114 20.91 7.24 -10.39
CA VAL A 114 21.03 6.83 -8.99
C VAL A 114 21.45 8.03 -8.16
N MET A 115 20.85 8.21 -7.00
CA MET A 115 21.28 9.23 -6.04
C MET A 115 21.22 8.66 -4.63
N ASN A 116 21.85 9.32 -3.66
CA ASN A 116 21.62 9.02 -2.25
C ASN A 116 20.17 9.36 -1.85
N ALA A 117 19.67 8.74 -0.79
CA ALA A 117 18.31 8.97 -0.32
C ALA A 117 18.02 10.42 0.15
N ASP A 118 19.06 11.18 0.49
CA ASP A 118 18.97 12.62 0.79
C ASP A 118 19.00 13.51 -0.47
N GLY A 119 19.09 12.92 -1.67
CA GLY A 119 19.21 13.62 -2.95
C GLY A 119 20.63 14.04 -3.34
N SER A 120 21.62 13.77 -2.49
CA SER A 120 23.04 14.03 -2.78
C SER A 120 23.64 12.96 -3.70
N ARG A 121 24.86 13.22 -4.22
CA ARG A 121 25.65 12.31 -5.06
C ARG A 121 24.85 11.65 -6.20
N ARG A 122 24.38 12.48 -7.12
CA ARG A 122 23.64 12.03 -8.31
C ARG A 122 24.62 11.45 -9.33
N GLU A 123 24.41 10.20 -9.71
CA GLU A 123 25.16 9.46 -10.71
C GLU A 123 24.22 9.05 -11.85
N GLU A 124 24.59 9.39 -13.08
CA GLU A 124 23.87 8.98 -14.29
C GLU A 124 24.42 7.60 -14.71
N ILE A 125 23.57 6.58 -14.69
CA ILE A 125 24.04 5.18 -14.79
C ILE A 125 23.84 4.53 -16.16
N ALA A 126 22.99 5.08 -17.04
CA ALA A 126 22.96 4.67 -18.46
C ALA A 126 22.11 5.60 -19.33
N GLU A 127 22.63 5.91 -20.52
CA GLU A 127 21.81 6.20 -21.69
C GLU A 127 21.14 4.88 -22.10
N LEU A 128 19.80 4.80 -22.07
CA LEU A 128 19.09 3.65 -22.61
C LEU A 128 19.10 3.76 -24.15
N THR A 129 20.28 3.66 -24.76
CA THR A 129 20.38 3.48 -26.21
C THR A 129 19.86 2.08 -26.50
N PHE A 130 18.73 2.01 -27.21
CA PHE A 130 18.27 0.78 -27.82
C PHE A 130 19.43 0.29 -28.70
N ILE A 131 20.09 -0.80 -28.33
CA ILE A 131 21.04 -1.46 -29.23
C ILE A 131 20.15 -2.34 -30.12
N PRO A 132 19.77 -1.94 -31.35
CA PRO A 132 19.20 -2.90 -32.27
C PRO A 132 20.24 -4.00 -32.43
N SER A 133 19.88 -5.20 -32.02
CA SER A 133 20.70 -6.39 -32.02
C SER A 133 21.49 -6.47 -33.33
N VAL A 134 22.82 -6.57 -33.19
CA VAL A 134 23.73 -7.03 -34.23
C VAL A 134 23.22 -8.40 -34.70
N LEU A 135 22.49 -8.41 -35.81
CA LEU A 135 22.26 -9.59 -36.64
C LEU A 135 22.91 -9.32 -37.99
N THR A 136 24.23 -9.31 -37.98
CA THR A 136 25.03 -9.63 -39.16
C THR A 136 25.55 -11.05 -38.96
N THR A 137 24.88 -12.00 -39.62
CA THR A 137 25.49 -13.22 -40.17
C THR A 137 24.75 -13.56 -41.44
#